data_AF-A0A399ET92-F1
#
_entry.id   AF-A0A399ET92-F1
#
_cell.length_a   1.000
_cell.length_b   1.000
_cell.length_c   1.000
_cell.angle_alpha   90.00
_cell.angle_beta   90.00
_cell.angle_gamma   90.00
#
_symmetry.space_group_name_H-M   'P 1'
#
loop_
_entity.id
_entity.type
_entity.pdbx_description
1 polymer ?
#
loop_
_entity_poly.entity_id
_entity_poly.type
_entity_poly.pdbx_seq_one_letter_code
_entity_poly.pdbx_strand_id
1 'polypeptide(L)'
;MYPLTTPEEADAFIDGHPIAAVFKAGTCHKTMQGWGHVERVLRERPSIPVGIIRVVEHRPASNRVAERSGIVHHSPQIILFRNGQALFELNNWEITLENLEALFAEHLANVPKVPPQEAQRSNLEPYKRLLDAYLAGAIGEPQFAWSYLNMFREDASLRSQEEFELLNSLFGNPDEHHIHPMAILQHEQQNPQATPLYERARALREKLEAM
;
A
#
# COMPACT_ATOMS: atom_id res chain seq x y z
N MET A 1 -11.91 -0.61 -3.46
CA MET A 1 -11.50 0.53 -4.33
C MET A 1 -12.29 0.43 -5.62
N TYR A 2 -12.59 1.57 -6.25
CA TYR A 2 -13.44 1.67 -7.44
C TYR A 2 -12.66 2.39 -8.55
N PRO A 3 -12.42 1.77 -9.72
CA PRO A 3 -11.85 2.50 -10.84
C PRO A 3 -12.87 3.52 -11.36
N LEU A 4 -12.42 4.75 -11.59
CA LEU A 4 -13.23 5.84 -12.15
C LEU A 4 -12.63 6.25 -13.49
N THR A 5 -13.26 5.83 -14.57
CA THR A 5 -12.73 5.91 -15.94
C THR A 5 -13.45 6.95 -16.79
N THR A 6 -14.68 7.32 -16.42
CA THR A 6 -15.49 8.35 -17.09
C THR A 6 -15.93 9.48 -16.14
N PRO A 7 -16.28 10.67 -16.67
CA PRO A 7 -16.92 11.74 -15.89
C PRO A 7 -18.17 11.28 -15.13
N GLU A 8 -19.01 10.47 -15.77
CA GLU A 8 -20.28 9.98 -15.21
C GLU A 8 -20.04 9.03 -14.04
N GLU A 9 -19.02 8.16 -14.14
CA GLU A 9 -18.60 7.29 -13.05
C GLU A 9 -18.08 8.10 -11.86
N ALA A 10 -17.32 9.17 -12.11
CA ALA A 10 -16.84 10.05 -11.05
C ALA A 10 -17.99 10.76 -10.33
N ASP A 11 -18.96 11.30 -11.08
CA ASP A 11 -20.16 11.92 -10.51
C ASP A 11 -20.98 10.90 -9.70
N ALA A 12 -21.30 9.76 -10.30
CA ALA A 12 -22.09 8.71 -9.63
C ALA A 12 -21.40 8.19 -8.37
N PHE A 13 -20.06 8.06 -8.39
CA PHE A 13 -19.29 7.65 -7.23
C PHE A 13 -19.34 8.68 -6.10
N ILE A 14 -19.17 9.97 -6.42
CA ILE A 14 -19.21 11.06 -5.45
C ILE A 14 -20.61 11.22 -4.85
N ASP A 15 -21.65 11.12 -5.68
CA ASP A 15 -23.04 11.32 -5.28
C ASP A 15 -23.65 10.09 -4.59
N GLY A 16 -23.18 8.89 -4.93
CA GLY A 16 -23.67 7.61 -4.40
C GLY A 16 -23.15 7.27 -3.00
N HIS A 17 -22.17 8.01 -2.48
CA HIS A 17 -21.55 7.73 -1.19
C HIS A 17 -21.59 8.96 -0.27
N PRO A 18 -22.15 8.85 0.95
CA PRO A 18 -22.19 9.96 1.91
C PRO A 18 -20.80 10.52 2.25
N ILE A 19 -19.78 9.67 2.19
CA ILE A 19 -18.38 10.02 2.34
C ILE A 19 -17.61 9.24 1.27
N ALA A 20 -16.75 9.91 0.52
CA ALA A 20 -15.96 9.29 -0.54
C ALA A 20 -14.57 9.91 -0.61
N ALA A 21 -13.54 9.09 -0.78
CA ALA A 21 -12.21 9.56 -1.13
C ALA A 21 -11.99 9.34 -2.62
N VAL A 22 -11.50 10.35 -3.34
CA VAL A 22 -11.06 10.20 -4.74
C VAL A 22 -9.57 10.45 -4.81
N PHE A 23 -8.81 9.46 -5.29
CA PHE A 23 -7.37 9.56 -5.52
C PHE A 23 -7.08 9.62 -7.01
N LYS A 24 -6.46 10.71 -7.44
CA LYS A 24 -5.99 10.95 -8.81
C LYS A 24 -4.52 10.52 -8.89
N ALA A 25 -4.28 9.37 -9.51
CA ALA A 25 -2.98 8.75 -9.65
C ALA A 25 -2.26 9.24 -10.90
N GLY A 26 -1.03 9.75 -10.73
CA GLY A 26 -0.12 10.08 -11.82
C GLY A 26 0.80 8.92 -12.18
N THR A 27 1.84 9.21 -12.95
CA THR A 27 2.84 8.23 -13.40
C THR A 27 4.22 8.39 -12.74
N CYS A 28 4.37 9.33 -11.80
CA CYS A 28 5.64 9.60 -11.12
C CYS A 28 5.73 8.90 -9.74
N HIS A 29 6.95 8.76 -9.21
CA HIS A 29 7.23 8.11 -7.92
C HIS A 29 6.41 8.68 -6.73
N LYS A 30 6.11 9.98 -6.75
CA LYS A 30 5.28 10.63 -5.72
C LYS A 30 3.89 9.99 -5.61
N THR A 31 3.37 9.44 -6.70
CA THR A 31 2.06 8.78 -6.72
C THR A 31 2.06 7.51 -5.88
N MET A 32 3.12 6.70 -5.98
CA MET A 32 3.23 5.47 -5.21
C MET A 32 3.41 5.77 -3.71
N GLN A 33 4.26 6.75 -3.38
CA GLN A 33 4.46 7.19 -2.00
C GLN A 33 3.17 7.76 -1.39
N GLY A 34 2.53 8.70 -2.09
CA GLY A 34 1.26 9.30 -1.64
C GLY A 34 0.16 8.25 -1.49
N TRP A 35 0.08 7.28 -2.41
CA TRP A 35 -0.87 6.17 -2.30
C TRP A 35 -0.63 5.31 -1.05
N GLY A 36 0.63 4.99 -0.71
CA GLY A 36 0.96 4.23 0.50
C GLY A 36 0.45 4.90 1.78
N HIS A 37 0.60 6.23 1.89
CA HIS A 37 0.06 6.99 3.03
C HIS A 37 -1.48 7.01 3.04
N VAL A 38 -2.10 7.24 1.89
CA VAL A 38 -3.56 7.25 1.72
C VAL A 38 -4.17 5.89 2.09
N GLU A 39 -3.60 4.82 1.57
CA GLU A 39 -4.08 3.46 1.82
C GLU A 39 -4.01 3.12 3.31
N ARG A 40 -2.92 3.49 3.99
CA ARG A 40 -2.76 3.28 5.44
C ARG A 40 -3.89 3.92 6.25
N VAL A 41 -4.25 5.17 5.95
CA VAL A 41 -5.30 5.88 6.70
C VAL A 41 -6.70 5.33 6.40
N LEU A 42 -6.95 4.95 5.14
CA LEU A 42 -8.25 4.42 4.71
C LEU A 42 -8.47 2.97 5.17
N ARG A 43 -7.40 2.21 5.39
CA ARG A 43 -7.44 0.86 5.97
C ARG A 43 -8.10 0.81 7.35
N GLU A 44 -7.88 1.82 8.18
CA GLU A 44 -8.54 1.97 9.49
C GLU A 44 -9.99 2.45 9.39
N ARG A 45 -10.45 2.79 8.18
CA ARG A 45 -11.75 3.40 7.90
C ARG A 45 -12.38 2.71 6.69
N PRO A 46 -12.65 1.39 6.76
CA PRO A 46 -13.15 0.62 5.62
C PRO A 46 -14.54 1.08 5.12
N SER A 47 -15.27 1.86 5.93
CA SER A 47 -16.51 2.50 5.53
C SER A 47 -16.33 3.65 4.52
N ILE A 48 -15.11 4.08 4.25
CA ILE A 48 -14.81 5.15 3.28
C ILE A 48 -14.41 4.50 1.95
N PRO A 49 -15.31 4.46 0.95
CA PRO A 49 -15.00 3.99 -0.38
C PRO A 49 -13.97 4.91 -1.05
N VAL A 50 -13.10 4.29 -1.85
CA VAL A 50 -12.00 4.99 -2.54
C VAL A 50 -12.14 4.83 -4.04
N GLY A 51 -12.36 5.93 -4.73
CA GLY A 51 -12.35 6.03 -6.19
C GLY A 51 -10.95 6.33 -6.69
N ILE A 52 -10.47 5.61 -7.71
CA ILE A 52 -9.13 5.76 -8.27
C ILE A 52 -9.24 6.20 -9.72
N ILE A 53 -8.57 7.29 -10.06
CA ILE A 53 -8.45 7.80 -11.43
C ILE A 53 -6.98 7.70 -11.86
N ARG A 54 -6.69 6.90 -12.89
CA ARG A 54 -5.39 6.94 -13.56
C ARG A 54 -5.36 8.13 -14.51
N VAL A 55 -4.78 9.24 -14.10
CA VAL A 55 -4.94 10.55 -14.73
C VAL A 55 -4.51 10.58 -16.20
N VAL A 56 -3.47 9.82 -16.55
CA VAL A 56 -2.98 9.72 -17.94
C VAL A 56 -3.98 9.01 -18.85
N GLU A 57 -4.65 7.99 -18.34
CA GLU A 57 -5.61 7.17 -19.08
C GLU A 57 -7.02 7.80 -19.10
N HIS A 58 -7.40 8.46 -17.99
CA HIS A 58 -8.77 8.92 -17.73
C HIS A 58 -8.82 10.41 -17.40
N ARG A 59 -8.15 11.23 -18.23
CA ARG A 59 -8.13 12.69 -18.10
C ARG A 59 -9.53 13.32 -17.96
N PRO A 60 -10.55 12.92 -18.75
CA PRO A 60 -11.89 13.49 -18.61
C PRO A 60 -12.50 13.28 -17.21
N ALA A 61 -12.33 12.09 -16.62
CA ALA A 61 -12.78 11.81 -15.25
C ALA A 61 -12.04 12.69 -14.23
N SER A 62 -10.72 12.84 -14.39
CA SER A 62 -9.90 13.69 -13.51
C SER A 62 -10.32 15.18 -13.55
N ASN A 63 -10.61 15.68 -14.75
CA ASN A 63 -11.08 17.04 -14.97
C ASN A 63 -12.47 17.24 -14.35
N ARG A 64 -13.37 16.27 -14.53
CA ARG A 64 -14.69 16.31 -13.93
C ARG A 64 -14.64 16.43 -12.41
N VAL A 65 -13.78 15.66 -11.76
CA VAL A 65 -13.59 15.76 -10.30
C VAL A 65 -13.08 17.14 -9.90
N ALA A 66 -12.19 17.77 -10.69
CA ALA A 66 -11.70 19.14 -10.42
C ALA A 66 -12.83 20.19 -10.58
N GLU A 67 -13.67 20.06 -11.61
CA GLU A 67 -14.84 20.91 -11.79
C GLU A 67 -15.84 20.76 -10.65
N ARG A 68 -16.13 19.51 -10.23
CA ARG A 68 -17.07 19.20 -9.15
C ARG A 68 -16.60 19.71 -7.80
N SER A 69 -15.31 19.60 -7.52
CA SER A 69 -14.75 20.06 -6.24
C SER A 69 -14.46 21.56 -6.21
N GLY A 70 -14.30 22.21 -7.37
CA GLY A 70 -13.74 23.55 -7.47
C GLY A 70 -12.24 23.62 -7.14
N ILE A 71 -11.58 22.47 -6.98
CA ILE A 71 -10.17 22.35 -6.60
C ILE A 71 -9.34 22.11 -7.86
N VAL A 72 -8.26 22.87 -8.01
CA VAL A 72 -7.33 22.76 -9.12
C VAL A 72 -6.79 21.33 -9.22
N HIS A 73 -6.71 20.82 -10.44
CA HIS A 73 -6.18 19.48 -10.70
C HIS A 73 -4.68 19.39 -10.33
N HIS A 74 -4.37 18.42 -9.47
CA HIS A 74 -3.01 17.96 -9.21
C HIS A 74 -2.91 16.43 -9.37
N SER A 75 -1.67 15.92 -9.43
CA SER A 75 -1.38 14.50 -9.51
C SER A 75 0.02 14.20 -8.94
N PRO A 76 0.14 13.37 -7.88
CA PRO A 76 -0.95 12.73 -7.15
C PRO A 76 -1.80 13.74 -6.37
N GLN A 77 -3.07 13.42 -6.18
CA GLN A 77 -4.01 14.22 -5.40
C GLN A 77 -5.06 13.32 -4.75
N ILE A 78 -5.36 13.53 -3.48
CA ILE A 78 -6.53 12.97 -2.80
C ILE A 78 -7.50 14.10 -2.48
N ILE A 79 -8.79 13.86 -2.70
CA ILE A 79 -9.87 14.74 -2.28
C ILE A 79 -10.87 13.91 -1.49
N LEU A 80 -11.21 14.38 -0.29
CA LEU A 80 -12.29 13.79 0.51
C LEU A 80 -13.59 14.56 0.24
N PHE A 81 -14.66 13.83 -0.04
CA PHE A 81 -16.00 14.36 -0.22
C PHE A 81 -16.91 13.91 0.93
N ARG A 82 -17.87 14.77 1.28
CA ARG A 82 -19.03 14.41 2.09
C ARG A 82 -20.30 14.95 1.44
N ASN A 83 -21.25 14.06 1.19
CA ASN A 83 -22.52 14.37 0.52
C ASN A 83 -22.31 15.21 -0.75
N GLY A 84 -21.37 14.78 -1.60
CA GLY A 84 -21.01 15.47 -2.84
C GLY A 84 -20.17 16.74 -2.71
N GLN A 85 -19.92 17.24 -1.50
CA GLN A 85 -19.12 18.45 -1.26
C GLN A 85 -17.68 18.08 -0.91
N ALA A 86 -16.69 18.76 -1.51
CA ALA A 86 -15.29 18.58 -1.16
C ALA A 86 -15.01 19.16 0.23
N LEU A 87 -14.32 18.39 1.08
CA LEU A 87 -13.96 18.76 2.44
C LEU A 87 -12.52 19.26 2.54
N PHE A 88 -11.58 18.48 2.01
CA PHE A 88 -10.18 18.85 1.90
C PHE A 88 -9.53 18.15 0.71
N GLU A 89 -8.34 18.63 0.35
CA GLU A 89 -7.44 17.96 -0.57
C GLU A 89 -6.02 17.90 -0.01
N LEU A 90 -5.25 16.92 -0.46
CA LEU A 90 -3.79 16.90 -0.35
C LEU A 90 -3.23 16.46 -1.69
N ASN A 91 -2.12 17.07 -2.10
CA ASN A 91 -1.48 16.76 -3.36
C ASN A 91 0.05 16.66 -3.21
N ASN A 92 0.71 16.01 -4.17
CA ASN A 92 2.17 15.91 -4.23
C ASN A 92 2.83 15.53 -2.88
N TRP A 93 3.59 16.47 -2.29
CA TRP A 93 4.35 16.29 -1.06
C TRP A 93 3.51 16.51 0.20
N GLU A 94 2.30 17.05 0.07
CA GLU A 94 1.40 17.28 1.18
C GLU A 94 0.68 15.99 1.59
N ILE A 95 0.72 14.96 0.74
CA ILE A 95 0.18 13.62 1.03
C ILE A 95 1.14 12.87 1.97
N THR A 96 1.14 13.27 3.24
CA THR A 96 1.87 12.62 4.34
C THR A 96 0.90 11.95 5.29
N LEU A 97 1.37 10.96 6.06
CA LEU A 97 0.54 10.30 7.06
C LEU A 97 0.02 11.30 8.10
N GLU A 98 0.88 12.21 8.58
CA GLU A 98 0.54 13.23 9.56
C GLU A 98 -0.59 14.16 9.06
N ASN A 99 -0.45 14.70 7.84
CA ASN A 99 -1.46 15.59 7.25
C ASN A 99 -2.79 14.86 7.02
N LEU A 100 -2.73 13.63 6.51
CA LEU A 100 -3.92 12.80 6.33
C LEU A 100 -4.60 12.52 7.67
N GLU A 101 -3.87 12.09 8.70
CA GLU A 101 -4.45 11.78 10.01
C GLU A 101 -5.10 13.00 10.65
N ALA A 102 -4.46 14.18 10.56
CA ALA A 102 -4.98 15.44 11.05
C ALA A 102 -6.32 15.81 10.37
N LEU A 103 -6.34 15.86 9.03
CA LEU A 103 -7.53 16.23 8.27
C LEU A 103 -8.65 15.19 8.37
N PHE A 104 -8.31 13.90 8.38
CA PHE A 104 -9.30 12.85 8.63
C PHE A 104 -9.87 12.95 10.04
N ALA A 105 -9.07 13.27 11.07
CA ALA A 105 -9.59 13.46 12.42
C ALA A 105 -10.52 14.68 12.51
N GLU A 106 -10.13 15.80 11.89
CA GLU A 106 -10.93 17.04 11.86
C GLU A 106 -12.29 16.81 11.16
N HIS A 107 -12.27 16.23 9.96
CA HIS A 107 -13.47 16.15 9.13
C HIS A 107 -14.31 14.90 9.40
N LEU A 108 -13.72 13.84 9.95
CA LEU A 108 -14.37 12.53 10.13
C LEU A 108 -14.43 12.07 11.58
N ALA A 109 -14.42 12.99 12.56
CA ALA A 109 -14.52 12.67 13.99
C ALA A 109 -15.71 11.74 14.33
N ASN A 110 -16.81 11.81 13.56
CA ASN A 110 -18.02 10.99 13.76
C ASN A 110 -18.02 9.69 12.93
N VAL A 111 -17.02 9.47 12.09
CA VAL A 111 -16.84 8.18 11.42
C VAL A 111 -16.03 7.31 12.36
N PRO A 112 -16.59 6.22 12.91
CA PRO A 112 -15.85 5.37 13.81
C PRO A 112 -14.61 4.86 13.07
N LYS A 113 -13.43 5.16 13.61
CA LYS A 113 -12.25 4.36 13.30
C LYS A 113 -12.60 2.96 13.81
N VAL A 114 -12.64 2.00 12.90
CA VAL A 114 -12.63 0.62 13.35
C VAL A 114 -11.18 0.42 13.81
N PRO A 115 -10.89 0.18 15.11
CA PRO A 115 -9.56 -0.25 15.48
C PRO A 115 -9.24 -1.41 14.55
N PRO A 116 -8.09 -1.43 13.83
CA PRO A 116 -7.82 -2.41 12.78
C PRO A 116 -8.28 -3.76 13.31
N GLN A 117 -9.43 -4.19 12.81
CA GLN A 117 -10.26 -5.21 13.44
C GLN A 117 -9.35 -6.42 13.52
N GLU A 118 -8.90 -6.82 14.73
CA GLU A 118 -7.86 -7.84 15.01
C GLU A 118 -7.48 -8.47 13.69
N ALA A 119 -6.52 -7.81 12.99
CA ALA A 119 -6.32 -7.99 11.56
C ALA A 119 -6.46 -9.47 11.30
N GLN A 120 -7.50 -9.88 10.55
CA GLN A 120 -7.75 -11.26 10.18
C GLN A 120 -6.37 -11.89 9.96
N ARG A 121 -5.90 -12.72 10.93
CA ARG A 121 -4.45 -12.91 11.20
C ARG A 121 -3.69 -12.89 9.90
N SER A 122 -2.65 -12.04 9.76
CA SER A 122 -1.93 -11.98 8.49
C SER A 122 -1.57 -13.40 8.08
N ASN A 123 -1.95 -13.79 6.86
CA ASN A 123 -1.74 -15.16 6.44
C ASN A 123 -0.25 -15.33 6.15
N LEU A 124 0.50 -15.73 7.19
CA LEU A 124 1.94 -16.03 7.10
C LEU A 124 2.20 -17.38 6.44
N GLU A 125 1.17 -18.20 6.22
CA GLU A 125 1.29 -19.56 5.70
C GLU A 125 1.99 -19.67 4.33
N PRO A 126 1.83 -18.75 3.37
CA PRO A 126 2.62 -18.75 2.14
C PRO A 126 4.14 -18.60 2.39
N TYR A 127 4.53 -17.76 3.34
CA TYR A 127 5.92 -17.56 3.73
C TYR A 127 6.47 -18.78 4.46
N LYS A 128 5.69 -19.32 5.41
CA LYS A 128 6.04 -20.57 6.13
C LYS A 128 6.27 -21.72 5.17
N ARG A 129 5.35 -21.96 4.23
CA ARG A 129 5.48 -23.01 3.20
C ARG A 129 6.70 -22.82 2.30
N LEU A 130 6.97 -21.59 1.88
CA LEU A 130 8.13 -21.30 1.02
C LEU A 130 9.45 -21.52 1.78
N LEU A 131 9.50 -21.11 3.05
CA LEU A 131 10.63 -21.36 3.94
C LEU A 131 10.83 -22.86 4.18
N ASP A 132 9.75 -23.60 4.48
CA ASP A 132 9.81 -25.05 4.71
C ASP A 132 10.30 -25.79 3.46
N ALA A 133 9.86 -25.40 2.26
CA ALA A 133 10.34 -25.97 1.00
C ALA A 133 11.84 -25.74 0.78
N TYR A 134 12.36 -24.56 1.10
CA TYR A 134 13.79 -24.26 1.01
C TYR A 134 14.60 -25.01 2.07
N LEU A 135 14.14 -24.98 3.33
CA LEU A 135 14.82 -25.61 4.46
C LEU A 135 14.88 -27.14 4.34
N ALA A 136 13.85 -27.75 3.72
CA ALA A 136 13.81 -29.17 3.39
C ALA A 136 14.59 -29.52 2.11
N GLY A 137 15.15 -28.54 1.39
CA GLY A 137 15.89 -28.75 0.14
C GLY A 137 15.03 -29.08 -1.08
N ALA A 138 13.71 -28.87 -1.01
CA ALA A 138 12.79 -29.09 -2.13
C ALA A 138 12.93 -28.03 -3.24
N ILE A 139 13.42 -26.84 -2.89
CA ILE A 139 13.80 -25.78 -3.84
C ILE A 139 15.22 -25.27 -3.54
N GLY A 140 15.93 -24.87 -4.59
CA GLY A 140 17.28 -24.31 -4.46
C GLY A 140 17.28 -22.85 -3.99
N GLU A 141 18.42 -22.39 -3.49
CA GLU A 141 18.58 -21.03 -2.96
C GLU A 141 18.20 -19.90 -3.94
N PRO A 142 18.62 -19.91 -5.23
CA PRO A 142 18.23 -18.85 -6.15
C PRO A 142 16.72 -18.80 -6.41
N GLN A 143 16.08 -19.97 -6.47
CA GLN A 143 14.63 -20.09 -6.65
C GLN A 143 13.89 -19.59 -5.42
N PHE A 144 14.33 -19.99 -4.23
CA PHE A 144 13.77 -19.51 -2.97
C PHE A 144 13.84 -17.98 -2.88
N ALA A 145 15.03 -17.41 -3.08
CA ALA A 145 15.24 -15.97 -2.94
C ALA A 145 14.40 -15.16 -3.95
N TRP A 146 14.32 -15.63 -5.20
CA TRP A 146 13.46 -15.03 -6.21
C TRP A 146 11.96 -15.11 -5.84
N SER A 147 11.48 -16.29 -5.47
CA SER A 147 10.08 -16.50 -5.09
C SER A 147 9.70 -15.69 -3.86
N TYR A 148 10.58 -15.62 -2.85
CA TYR A 148 10.34 -14.88 -1.62
C TYR A 148 10.21 -13.38 -1.90
N LEU A 149 11.15 -12.79 -2.65
CA LEU A 149 11.15 -11.36 -2.93
C LEU A 149 10.01 -10.92 -3.84
N ASN A 150 9.60 -11.74 -4.82
CA ASN A 150 8.43 -11.43 -5.64
C ASN A 150 7.14 -11.55 -4.83
N MET A 151 7.01 -12.60 -4.00
CA MET A 151 5.86 -12.75 -3.11
C MET A 151 5.76 -11.58 -2.12
N PHE A 152 6.88 -11.17 -1.53
CA PHE A 152 6.94 -10.03 -0.60
C PHE A 152 6.61 -8.71 -1.28
N ARG A 153 7.09 -8.47 -2.51
CA ARG A 153 6.73 -7.30 -3.31
C ARG A 153 5.24 -7.24 -3.64
N GLU A 154 4.65 -8.38 -3.99
CA GLU A 154 3.25 -8.50 -4.41
C GLU A 154 2.27 -8.61 -3.23
N ASP A 155 2.80 -8.66 -2.01
CA ASP A 155 2.02 -8.81 -0.80
C ASP A 155 1.26 -7.53 -0.46
N ALA A 156 0.01 -7.47 -0.92
CA ALA A 156 -0.92 -6.39 -0.62
C ALA A 156 -1.68 -6.59 0.72
N SER A 157 -1.25 -7.52 1.58
CA SER A 157 -1.95 -7.78 2.85
C SER A 157 -1.73 -6.71 3.91
N LEU A 158 -2.74 -6.57 4.78
CA LEU A 158 -2.70 -5.63 5.90
C LEU A 158 -1.92 -6.22 7.07
N ARG A 159 -0.58 -6.24 6.97
CA ARG A 159 0.30 -6.76 8.04
C ARG A 159 0.55 -5.73 9.14
N SER A 160 0.83 -6.19 10.35
CA SER A 160 1.38 -5.33 11.39
C SER A 160 2.77 -4.83 10.98
N GLN A 161 3.23 -3.74 11.58
CA GLN A 161 4.59 -3.23 11.33
C GLN A 161 5.65 -4.28 11.73
N GLU A 162 5.42 -4.99 12.83
CA GLU A 162 6.31 -6.04 13.32
C GLU A 162 6.45 -7.22 12.33
N GLU A 163 5.33 -7.68 11.75
CA GLU A 163 5.32 -8.73 10.73
C GLU A 163 6.05 -8.28 9.46
N PHE A 164 5.83 -7.04 9.02
CA PHE A 164 6.49 -6.48 7.85
C PHE A 164 8.01 -6.40 8.06
N GLU A 165 8.46 -5.82 9.17
CA GLU A 165 9.89 -5.70 9.51
C GLU A 165 10.56 -7.08 9.63
N LEU A 166 9.88 -8.03 10.26
CA LEU A 166 10.37 -9.40 10.39
C LEU A 166 10.58 -10.06 9.02
N LEU A 167 9.63 -9.93 8.09
CA LEU A 167 9.74 -10.53 6.76
C LEU A 167 10.73 -9.81 5.86
N ASN A 168 10.81 -8.48 5.98
CA ASN A 168 11.78 -7.66 5.27
C ASN A 168 13.22 -7.95 5.73
N SER A 169 13.40 -8.42 6.97
CA SER A 169 14.73 -8.69 7.55
C SER A 169 15.52 -9.81 6.86
N LEU A 170 14.87 -10.64 6.04
CA LEU A 170 15.53 -11.78 5.42
C LEU A 170 16.60 -11.37 4.41
N PHE A 171 16.42 -10.27 3.68
CA PHE A 171 17.35 -9.79 2.65
C PHE A 171 17.77 -8.36 2.91
N GLY A 172 19.00 -8.00 2.53
CA GLY A 172 19.43 -6.61 2.56
C GLY A 172 18.78 -5.84 1.41
N ASN A 173 18.04 -4.77 1.71
CA ASN A 173 17.43 -3.95 0.66
C ASN A 173 18.25 -2.66 0.43
N PRO A 174 18.87 -2.48 -0.76
CA PRO A 174 19.61 -1.25 -1.08
C PRO A 174 18.69 -0.04 -1.31
N ASP A 175 17.39 -0.26 -1.53
CA ASP A 175 16.38 0.79 -1.64
C ASP A 175 15.42 0.66 -0.45
N GLU A 176 15.57 1.51 0.57
CA GLU A 176 14.75 1.47 1.79
C GLU A 176 13.23 1.55 1.54
N HIS A 177 12.79 1.95 0.34
CA HIS A 177 11.41 2.28 0.03
C HIS A 177 10.75 1.35 -1.01
N HIS A 178 11.52 0.57 -1.78
CA HIS A 178 10.98 -0.33 -2.81
C HIS A 178 11.59 -1.72 -2.76
N ILE A 179 10.76 -2.75 -2.97
CA ILE A 179 11.21 -4.13 -3.12
C ILE A 179 11.47 -4.41 -4.60
N HIS A 180 12.74 -4.33 -5.01
CA HIS A 180 13.18 -4.70 -6.36
C HIS A 180 13.94 -6.03 -6.31
N PRO A 181 13.31 -7.19 -6.59
CA PRO A 181 13.92 -8.51 -6.42
C PRO A 181 15.30 -8.64 -7.08
N MET A 182 15.44 -8.17 -8.33
CA MET A 182 16.73 -8.21 -9.04
C MET A 182 17.81 -7.35 -8.37
N ALA A 183 17.46 -6.15 -7.92
CA ALA A 183 18.43 -5.24 -7.29
C ALA A 183 18.86 -5.77 -5.92
N ILE A 184 17.92 -6.32 -5.15
CA ILE A 184 18.19 -6.96 -3.86
C ILE A 184 19.11 -8.17 -4.03
N LEU A 185 18.84 -9.06 -4.98
CA LEU A 185 19.70 -10.23 -5.21
C LEU A 185 21.11 -9.85 -5.71
N GLN A 186 21.21 -8.83 -6.56
CA GLN A 186 22.51 -8.30 -6.98
C GLN A 186 23.28 -7.68 -5.82
N HIS A 187 22.58 -6.91 -4.98
CA HIS A 187 23.16 -6.31 -3.80
C HIS A 187 23.66 -7.37 -2.81
N GLU A 188 22.87 -8.41 -2.57
CA GLU A 188 23.22 -9.54 -1.70
C GLU A 188 24.43 -10.33 -2.23
N GLN A 189 24.56 -10.50 -3.55
CA GLN A 189 25.76 -11.10 -4.16
C GLN A 189 27.01 -10.23 -4.00
N GLN A 190 26.86 -8.91 -4.11
CA GLN A 190 27.97 -7.97 -3.97
C GLN A 190 28.36 -7.71 -2.51
N ASN A 191 27.39 -7.84 -1.60
CA ASN A 191 27.50 -7.56 -0.17
C ASN A 191 26.95 -8.76 0.61
N PRO A 192 27.63 -9.92 0.53
CA PRO A 192 27.15 -11.13 1.19
C PRO A 192 27.06 -10.90 2.70
N GLN A 193 25.91 -11.26 3.27
CA GLN A 193 25.73 -11.20 4.71
C GLN A 193 26.62 -12.24 5.40
N ALA A 194 27.08 -11.91 6.61
CA ALA A 194 27.94 -12.81 7.39
C ALA A 194 27.24 -14.15 7.71
N THR A 195 25.93 -14.13 7.88
CA THR A 195 25.12 -15.31 8.15
C THR A 195 24.53 -15.86 6.84
N PRO A 196 24.75 -17.14 6.50
CA PRO A 196 24.20 -17.77 5.30
C PRO A 196 22.68 -17.63 5.21
N LEU A 197 22.14 -17.58 3.99
CA LEU A 197 20.69 -17.43 3.78
C LEU A 197 19.90 -18.58 4.43
N TYR A 198 20.43 -19.80 4.40
CA TYR A 198 19.81 -20.96 5.06
C TYR A 198 19.59 -20.74 6.57
N GLU A 199 20.61 -20.22 7.27
CA GLU A 199 20.51 -19.97 8.71
C GLU A 199 19.56 -18.83 9.03
N ARG A 200 19.57 -17.76 8.22
CA ARG A 200 18.61 -16.65 8.36
C ARG A 200 17.18 -17.09 8.09
N ALA A 201 16.95 -17.90 7.04
CA ALA A 201 15.65 -18.45 6.70
C ALA A 201 15.13 -19.37 7.82
N ARG A 202 16.00 -20.19 8.43
CA ARG A 202 15.65 -20.99 9.59
C ARG A 202 15.23 -20.14 10.78
N ALA A 203 16.03 -19.13 11.14
CA ALA A 203 15.72 -18.24 12.25
C ALA A 203 14.42 -17.46 12.02
N LEU A 204 14.17 -17.00 10.79
CA LEU A 204 12.90 -16.37 10.40
C LEU A 204 11.73 -17.35 10.58
N ARG A 205 11.88 -18.60 10.11
CA ARG A 205 10.82 -19.62 10.21
C ARG A 205 10.43 -19.92 11.66
N GLU A 206 11.41 -19.96 12.57
CA GLU A 206 11.19 -20.13 14.01
C GLU A 206 10.44 -18.93 14.61
N LYS A 207 10.81 -17.69 14.23
CA LYS A 207 10.11 -16.47 14.67
C LYS A 207 8.67 -16.40 14.16
N LEU A 208 8.43 -16.77 12.91
CA LEU A 208 7.08 -16.82 12.33
C LEU A 208 6.19 -17.90 12.98
N GLU A 209 6.76 -18.91 13.64
CA GLU A 209 6.00 -19.92 14.37
C GLU A 209 5.54 -19.42 15.75
N ALA A 210 6.30 -18.50 16.35
CA ALA A 210 6.00 -17.91 17.63
C ALA A 210 4.97 -16.75 17.55
N MET A 211 4.62 -16.32 16.34
CA MET A 211 3.58 -15.32 16.03
C MET A 211 2.24 -16.00 15.72
#